data_AF-T1C667-F1
#
_entry.id   AF-T1C667-F1
#
_cell.length_a   1.000
_cell.length_b   1.000
_cell.length_c   1.000
_cell.angle_alpha   90.00
_cell.angle_beta   90.00
_cell.angle_gamma   90.00
#
_symmetry.space_group_name_H-M   'P 1'
#
loop_
_entity.id
_entity.type
_entity.pdbx_description
1 polymer ?
#
loop_
_entity_poly.entity_id
_entity_poly.type
_entity_poly.pdbx_seq_one_letter_code
_entity_poly.pdbx_strand_id
1 'polypeptide(L)' 'MNRSLRVLDGAVVVFDGVAGVEPQSETNWRLADNYGVPRVCYVNKMDRSGASFTRCVDMIKKRLGARSLPVHIPIG' A
#
# COMPACT_ATOMS: atom_id res chain seq x y z
N MET A 1 -3.86 6.80 14.80
CA MET A 1 -3.52 7.22 13.42
C MET A 1 -4.25 8.48 12.98
N ASN A 2 -5.54 8.67 13.29
CA ASN A 2 -6.37 9.77 12.75
C ASN A 2 -5.84 11.21 12.96
N ARG A 3 -5.09 11.48 14.04
CA ARG A 3 -4.47 12.80 14.25
C ARG A 3 -3.14 12.98 13.50
N SER A 4 -2.35 11.91 13.39
CA SER A 4 -1.02 11.96 12.79
C SER A 4 -1.08 12.23 11.29
N LEU A 5 -2.04 11.63 10.57
CA LEU A 5 -2.15 11.78 9.12
C LEU A 5 -2.46 13.22 8.65
N ARG A 6 -2.99 14.08 9.52
CA ARG A 6 -3.31 15.47 9.18
C ARG A 6 -2.08 16.40 9.10
N VAL A 7 -0.97 15.99 9.70
CA VAL A 7 0.24 16.82 9.82
C VAL A 7 1.44 16.24 9.06
N LEU A 8 1.23 15.20 8.26
CA LEU A 8 2.28 14.55 7.49
C LEU A 8 2.36 15.14 6.09
N ASP A 9 3.57 15.49 5.68
CA ASP A 9 3.87 15.88 4.30
C ASP A 9 3.90 14.67 3.35
N GLY A 10 3.94 13.45 3.89
CA GLY A 10 3.94 12.19 3.14
C GLY A 10 3.94 10.97 4.05
N ALA A 11 3.69 9.79 3.47
CA ALA A 11 3.67 8.53 4.20
C ALA A 11 4.26 7.36 3.40
N VAL A 12 4.81 6.38 4.13
CA VAL A 12 5.17 5.06 3.58
C VAL A 12 4.13 4.05 4.03
N VAL A 13 3.47 3.40 3.08
CA VAL A 13 2.47 2.36 3.35
C VAL A 13 3.09 1.00 3.08
N VAL A 14 3.10 0.14 4.08
CA VAL A 14 3.65 -1.21 3.97
C VAL A 14 2.51 -2.21 3.76
N PHE A 15 2.63 -3.02 2.71
CA PHE A 15 1.71 -4.13 2.42
C PHE A 15 2.43 -5.46 2.63
N ASP A 16 1.72 -6.46 3.17
CA ASP A 16 2.24 -7.83 3.25
C ASP A 16 2.10 -8.50 1.86
N GLY A 17 3.17 -9.08 1.34
CA GLY A 17 3.19 -9.70 0.01
C GLY A 17 2.22 -10.87 -0.15
N VAL A 18 1.81 -11.51 0.95
CA VAL A 18 0.86 -12.63 0.95
C VAL A 18 -0.58 -12.11 1.05
N ALA A 19 -0.86 -11.23 2.02
CA ALA A 19 -2.21 -10.73 2.28
C ALA A 19 -2.66 -9.63 1.29
N GLY A 20 -1.72 -8.76 0.89
CA GLY A 20 -1.97 -7.59 0.05
C GLY A 20 -2.73 -6.50 0.79
N VAL A 21 -3.86 -6.05 0.20
CA VAL A 21 -4.71 -5.00 0.77
C VAL A 21 -5.74 -5.60 1.72
N GLU A 22 -5.69 -5.17 2.98
CA GLU A 22 -6.61 -5.57 4.05
C GLU A 22 -7.62 -4.45 4.40
N PRO A 23 -8.76 -4.76 5.05
CA PRO A 23 -9.78 -3.76 5.40
C PRO A 23 -9.24 -2.56 6.22
N GLN A 24 -8.27 -2.82 7.10
CA GLN A 24 -7.62 -1.76 7.86
C GLN A 24 -6.75 -0.86 6.98
N SER A 25 -6.02 -1.45 6.02
CA SER A 25 -5.23 -0.69 5.03
C SER A 25 -6.13 0.18 4.16
N GLU A 26 -7.31 -0.29 3.76
CA GLU A 26 -8.29 0.54 3.02
C GLU A 26 -8.77 1.73 3.84
N THR A 27 -9.07 1.52 5.13
CA THR A 27 -9.54 2.59 6.02
C THR A 27 -8.48 3.69 6.18
N ASN A 28 -7.23 3.30 6.43
CA ASN A 28 -6.11 4.24 6.50
C ASN A 28 -5.83 4.93 5.16
N TRP A 29 -6.01 4.21 4.05
CA TRP A 29 -5.81 4.74 2.72
C TRP A 29 -6.80 5.86 2.40
N ARG A 30 -8.10 5.63 2.65
CA ARG A 30 -9.14 6.65 2.47
C ARG A 30 -8.91 7.88 3.34
N LEU A 31 -8.41 7.69 4.55
CA LEU A 31 -8.08 8.80 5.43
C LEU A 31 -6.89 9.63 4.88
N ALA A 32 -5.86 8.97 4.35
CA ALA A 32 -4.74 9.64 3.70
C ALA A 32 -5.17 10.36 2.41
N ASP A 33 -6.12 9.79 1.64
CA ASP A 33 -6.75 10.46 0.49
C ASP A 33 -7.44 11.76 0.91
N ASN A 34 -8.25 11.71 1.98
CA ASN A 34 -8.97 12.88 2.50
C ASN A 34 -8.05 14.03 2.93
N TYR A 35 -6.84 13.72 3.38
CA TYR A 35 -5.84 14.70 3.78
C TYR A 35 -4.83 15.04 2.66
N GLY A 36 -4.99 14.47 1.46
CA GLY A 36 -4.10 14.74 0.33
C GLY A 36 -2.65 14.27 0.55
N VAL A 37 -2.43 13.27 1.42
CA VAL A 37 -1.09 12.83 1.80
C VAL A 37 -0.47 12.00 0.66
N PRO A 38 0.66 12.41 0.08
CA PRO A 38 1.38 11.62 -0.92
C PRO A 38 1.99 10.37 -0.27
N ARG A 39 1.95 9.24 -0.99
CA ARG A 39 2.31 7.93 -0.44
C ARG A 39 3.27 7.16 -1.32
N VAL A 40 4.24 6.51 -0.67
CA VAL A 40 5.08 5.46 -1.26
C VAL A 40 4.64 4.11 -0.71
N CYS A 41 4.51 3.11 -1.57
CA CYS A 41 4.11 1.76 -1.16
C CYS A 41 5.32 0.82 -1.12
N TYR A 42 5.47 0.07 -0.03
CA TYR A 42 6.48 -0.98 0.12
C TYR A 42 5.80 -2.33 0.31
N VAL A 43 6.06 -3.28 -0.60
CA VAL A 43 5.54 -4.66 -0.49
C VAL A 43 6.58 -5.49 0.26
N ASN A 44 6.26 -5.92 1.47
CA ASN A 44 7.15 -6.62 2.38
C ASN A 44 6.91 -8.13 2.41
N LYS A 45 7.84 -8.90 3.00
CA LYS A 45 7.74 -10.35 3.19
C LYS A 45 7.62 -11.16 1.89
N MET A 46 8.32 -10.71 0.85
CA MET A 46 8.36 -11.37 -0.46
C MET A 46 9.10 -12.72 -0.44
N ASP A 47 9.78 -13.05 0.66
CA ASP A 47 10.43 -14.33 0.95
C ASP A 47 9.43 -15.45 1.33
N ARG A 48 8.16 -15.13 1.59
CA ARG A 48 7.17 -16.10 2.08
C ARG A 48 6.46 -16.84 0.94
N SER A 49 6.16 -18.11 1.17
CA SER A 49 5.30 -18.89 0.27
C SER A 49 3.94 -18.22 0.08
N GLY A 50 3.53 -18.06 -1.18
CA GLY A 50 2.29 -17.37 -1.55
C GLY A 50 2.39 -15.86 -1.64
N ALA A 51 3.57 -15.27 -1.41
CA ALA A 51 3.79 -13.85 -1.67
C ALA A 51 3.74 -13.55 -3.18
N SER A 52 3.05 -12.49 -3.57
CA SER A 52 2.95 -12.07 -4.96
C SER A 52 2.89 -10.55 -5.09
N PHE A 53 3.96 -9.99 -5.64
CA PHE A 53 4.06 -8.55 -5.89
C PHE A 53 3.00 -8.06 -6.87
N THR A 54 2.84 -8.75 -8.00
CA THR A 54 1.86 -8.39 -9.03
C THR A 54 0.43 -8.41 -8.48
N ARG A 55 0.09 -9.42 -7.67
CA ARG A 55 -1.21 -9.49 -6.99
C ARG A 55 -1.40 -8.30 -6.03
N CYS A 56 -0.38 -7.94 -5.26
CA CYS A 56 -0.46 -6.78 -4.36
C CYS A 56 -0.69 -5.48 -5.15
N VAL A 57 0.06 -5.26 -6.24
CA VAL A 57 -0.10 -4.11 -7.12
C VAL A 57 -1.51 -4.04 -7.73
N ASP A 58 -2.05 -5.18 -8.16
CA ASP A 58 -3.41 -5.27 -8.69
C ASP A 58 -4.47 -4.98 -7.62
N MET A 59 -4.29 -5.47 -6.40
CA MET A 59 -5.18 -5.18 -5.29
C MET A 59 -5.15 -3.69 -4.91
N ILE A 60 -3.97 -3.06 -4.90
CA ILE A 60 -3.83 -1.61 -4.67
C ILE A 60 -4.62 -0.85 -5.74
N LYS A 61 -4.48 -1.20 -7.01
CA LYS A 61 -5.22 -0.54 -8.09
C LYS A 61 -6.73 -0.75 -7.99
N LYS A 62 -7.18 -1.98 -7.76
CA LYS A 62 -8.61 -2.34 -7.78
C LYS A 62 -9.37 -1.93 -6.52
N ARG A 63 -8.75 -2.09 -5.33
CA ARG A 63 -9.42 -1.83 -4.04
C ARG A 63 -9.22 -0.42 -3.53
N LEU A 64 -8.03 0.16 -3.76
CA LEU A 64 -7.70 1.50 -3.28
C LEU A 64 -7.90 2.59 -4.35
N GLY A 65 -8.21 2.20 -5.60
CA GLY A 65 -8.36 3.14 -6.71
C GLY A 65 -7.06 3.87 -7.07
N ALA A 66 -5.92 3.40 -6.58
CA ALA A 66 -4.64 4.10 -6.71
C ALA A 66 -3.99 3.86 -8.08
N ARG A 67 -3.34 4.88 -8.63
CA ARG A 67 -2.47 4.74 -9.81
C ARG A 67 -1.08 4.28 -9.38
N SER A 68 -0.92 2.96 -9.20
CA SER A 68 0.37 2.36 -8.84
C SER A 68 1.40 2.48 -9.97
N LEU A 69 2.62 2.88 -9.61
CA LEU A 69 3.79 2.90 -10.50
C LEU A 69 4.88 2.00 -9.88
N PRO A 70 5.05 0.76 -10.36
CA PRO A 70 6.12 -0.11 -9.88
C PRO A 70 7.49 0.50 -10.18
N VAL A 71 8.33 0.67 -9.15
CA VAL A 71 9.70 1.19 -9.26
C VAL A 71 10.73 0.05 -9.26
N HIS A 72 10.42 -1.03 -8.55
CA HIS A 72 11.23 -2.24 -8.49
C HIS A 72 10.38 -3.46 -8.83
N ILE A 73 11.00 -4.45 -9.48
CA ILE A 73 10.41 -5.76 -9.76
C ILE A 73 11.21 -6.77 -8.95
N PRO A 74 10.61 -7.46 -7.96
CA PRO A 74 11.31 -8.52 -7.24
C PRO A 74 11.59 -9.68 -8.19
N ILE A 75 12.81 -10.19 -8.13
CA ILE A 75 13.26 -11.38 -8.87
C ILE A 75 13.44 -12.49 -7.84
N GLY A 76 12.61 -13.52 -7.93
CA GLY A 76 12.56 -14.64 -6.98
C GLY A 76 11.40 -15.58 -7.28
#